data_AF-A0A7W7RBZ9-F1
#
_entry.id   AF-A0A7W7RBZ9-F1
#
_cell.length_a   1.000
_cell.length_b   1.000
_cell.length_c   1.000
_cell.angle_alpha   90.00
_cell.angle_beta   90.00
_cell.angle_gamma   90.00
#
_symmetry.space_group_name_H-M   'P 1'
#
loop_
_entity.id
_entity.type
_entity.pdbx_description
1 polymer ?
#
loop_
_entity_poly.entity_id
_entity_poly.type
_entity_poly.pdbx_seq_one_letter_code
_entity_poly.pdbx_strand_id
1 'polypeptide(L)'
;MTEPTRIEMESEALLEAERVRTWADPQIAERHAYAVMADQPAYYRVPTVPVLRCYLLAAGLSGAPADALTAWIKKPNDETALRVLRDNAALVPAGWASRLAKYHADYAGLASETPAVIRQSMLVGLASRS
;
A
#
# COMPACT_ATOMS: atom_id res chain seq x y z
N MET A 1 3.87 -29.43 16.83
CA MET A 1 3.55 -28.39 15.84
C MET A 1 2.80 -29.08 14.72
N THR A 2 1.49 -28.89 14.65
CA THR A 2 0.64 -29.50 13.61
C THR A 2 0.65 -28.56 12.41
N GLU A 3 1.01 -29.05 11.23
CA GLU A 3 0.91 -28.26 10.00
C GLU A 3 -0.56 -27.91 9.74
N PRO A 4 -0.88 -26.67 9.34
CA PRO A 4 -2.23 -26.26 9.03
C PRO A 4 -2.76 -27.12 7.88
N THR A 5 -4.01 -27.53 7.99
CA THR A 5 -4.68 -28.30 6.95
C THR A 5 -4.92 -27.43 5.72
N ARG A 6 -4.97 -28.06 4.53
CA ARG A 6 -5.24 -27.37 3.26
C ARG A 6 -6.49 -26.48 3.29
N ILE A 7 -7.53 -26.91 4.02
CA ILE A 7 -8.80 -26.18 4.17
C ILE A 7 -8.62 -24.90 5.00
N GLU A 8 -7.78 -24.95 6.05
CA GLU A 8 -7.46 -23.77 6.87
C GLU A 8 -6.66 -22.74 6.07
N MET A 9 -5.69 -23.19 5.28
CA MET A 9 -4.91 -22.32 4.39
C MET A 9 -5.79 -21.66 3.30
N GLU A 10 -6.71 -22.41 2.70
CA GLU A 10 -7.65 -21.88 1.69
C GLU A 10 -8.63 -20.87 2.30
N SER A 11 -9.06 -21.08 3.54
CA SER A 11 -9.95 -20.16 4.26
C SER A 11 -9.24 -18.86 4.65
N GLU A 12 -8.00 -18.93 5.11
CA GLU A 12 -7.19 -17.76 5.47
C GLU A 12 -6.89 -16.88 4.24
N ALA A 13 -6.55 -17.51 3.11
CA ALA A 13 -6.31 -16.79 1.85
C ALA A 13 -7.56 -16.07 1.33
N LEU A 14 -8.74 -16.66 1.50
CA LEU A 14 -10.01 -16.04 1.13
C LEU A 14 -10.34 -14.83 2.01
N LEU A 15 -10.17 -14.97 3.33
CA LEU A 15 -10.37 -13.86 4.27
C LEU A 15 -9.41 -12.70 4.00
N GLU A 16 -8.16 -13.00 3.66
CA GLU A 16 -7.16 -11.99 3.30
C GLU A 16 -7.53 -11.27 2.00
N ALA A 17 -7.99 -12.01 0.98
CA ALA A 17 -8.44 -11.42 -0.28
C ALA A 17 -9.67 -10.51 -0.08
N GLU A 18 -10.63 -10.92 0.76
CA GLU A 18 -11.78 -10.09 1.11
C GLU A 18 -11.36 -8.83 1.86
N ARG A 19 -10.41 -8.94 2.80
CA ARG A 19 -9.84 -7.79 3.52
C ARG A 19 -9.24 -6.78 2.57
N VAL A 20 -8.40 -7.22 1.63
CA VAL A 20 -7.76 -6.33 0.66
C VAL A 20 -8.78 -5.64 -0.24
N ARG A 21 -9.83 -6.35 -0.67
CA ARG A 21 -10.91 -5.76 -1.50
C ARG A 21 -11.61 -4.58 -0.81
N THR A 22 -11.69 -4.56 0.52
CA THR A 22 -12.26 -3.41 1.25
C THR A 22 -11.48 -2.12 1.01
N TRP A 23 -10.19 -2.19 0.67
CA TRP A 23 -9.37 -1.02 0.36
C TRP A 23 -9.71 -0.39 -1.00
N ALA A 24 -10.58 -0.99 -1.81
CA ALA A 24 -11.11 -0.36 -3.01
C ALA A 24 -11.95 0.89 -2.70
N ASP A 25 -12.39 1.05 -1.45
CA ASP A 25 -12.95 2.31 -0.94
C ASP A 25 -11.81 3.24 -0.49
N PRO A 26 -11.69 4.46 -1.08
CA PRO A 26 -10.64 5.40 -0.70
C PRO A 26 -10.64 5.80 0.78
N GLN A 27 -11.80 5.92 1.42
CA GLN A 27 -11.88 6.27 2.84
C GLN A 27 -11.33 5.14 3.72
N ILE A 28 -11.59 3.89 3.34
CA ILE A 28 -11.06 2.72 4.04
C ILE A 28 -9.54 2.65 3.87
N ALA A 29 -9.05 2.82 2.63
CA ALA A 29 -7.60 2.85 2.34
C ALA A 29 -6.88 3.95 3.13
N GLU A 30 -7.45 5.15 3.22
CA GLU A 30 -6.90 6.26 4.00
C GLU A 30 -6.87 5.95 5.50
N ARG A 31 -7.98 5.47 6.08
CA ARG A 31 -8.04 5.08 7.49
C ARG A 31 -7.02 4.00 7.83
N HIS A 32 -6.87 2.99 6.95
CA HIS A 32 -5.86 1.95 7.13
C HIS A 32 -4.44 2.51 7.05
N ALA A 33 -4.13 3.40 6.10
CA ALA A 33 -2.82 4.02 6.03
C ALA A 33 -2.47 4.79 7.32
N TYR A 34 -3.44 5.51 7.91
CA TYR A 34 -3.26 6.17 9.20
C TYR A 34 -3.06 5.17 10.34
N ALA A 35 -3.83 4.08 10.39
CA ALA A 35 -3.71 3.06 11.42
C ALA A 35 -2.34 2.36 11.37
N VAL A 36 -1.85 2.04 10.17
CA VAL A 36 -0.51 1.45 9.95
C VAL A 36 0.60 2.37 10.46
N MET A 37 0.40 3.69 10.35
CA MET A 37 1.38 4.70 10.75
C MET A 37 1.11 5.32 12.13
N ALA A 38 0.16 4.79 12.91
CA ALA A 38 -0.30 5.43 14.14
C ALA A 38 0.82 5.58 15.19
N ASP A 39 1.65 4.54 15.30
CA ASP A 39 2.74 4.45 16.29
C ASP A 39 4.02 5.15 15.81
N GLN A 40 4.02 5.66 14.59
CA GLN A 40 5.16 6.35 13.99
C GLN A 40 5.12 7.86 14.30
N PRO A 41 6.28 8.49 14.59
CA PRO A 41 6.36 9.93 14.75
C PRO A 41 5.77 10.70 13.56
N ALA A 42 5.20 11.88 13.83
CA ALA A 42 4.56 12.71 12.79
C ALA A 42 5.48 12.99 11.60
N TYR A 43 6.78 13.16 11.86
CA TYR A 43 7.82 13.33 10.85
C TYR A 43 7.83 12.22 9.78
N TYR A 44 7.65 10.95 10.19
CA TYR A 44 7.57 9.81 9.26
C TYR A 44 6.17 9.62 8.69
N ARG A 45 5.14 9.87 9.49
CA ARG A 45 3.74 9.65 9.11
C ARG A 45 3.26 10.60 8.02
N VAL A 46 3.51 11.91 8.15
CA VAL A 46 3.05 12.94 7.21
C VAL A 46 3.45 12.67 5.75
N PRO A 47 4.72 12.35 5.43
CA PRO A 47 5.11 12.04 4.05
C PRO A 47 4.67 10.64 3.60
N THR A 48 4.49 9.70 4.53
CA THR A 48 4.25 8.28 4.23
C THR A 48 2.78 7.95 3.96
N VAL A 49 1.86 8.44 4.79
CA VAL A 49 0.42 8.14 4.66
C VAL A 49 -0.13 8.46 3.26
N PRO A 50 0.20 9.61 2.62
CA PRO A 50 -0.29 9.91 1.29
C PRO A 50 0.17 8.92 0.21
N VAL A 51 1.32 8.26 0.39
CA VAL A 51 1.84 7.26 -0.55
C VAL A 51 1.23 5.89 -0.24
N LEU A 52 1.19 5.51 1.04
CA LEU A 52 0.65 4.22 1.48
C LEU A 52 -0.83 4.04 1.10
N ARG A 53 -1.66 5.08 1.29
CA ARG A 53 -3.09 5.02 0.90
C ARG A 53 -3.29 4.77 -0.60
N CYS A 54 -2.37 5.25 -1.45
CA CYS A 54 -2.42 5.01 -2.88
C CYS A 54 -2.13 3.54 -3.22
N TYR A 55 -1.14 2.95 -2.56
CA TYR A 55 -0.82 1.53 -2.72
C TYR A 55 -1.95 0.63 -2.21
N LEU A 56 -2.55 0.95 -1.06
CA LEU A 56 -3.70 0.21 -0.52
C LEU A 56 -4.91 0.27 -1.46
N LEU A 57 -5.24 1.45 -1.97
CA LEU A 57 -6.32 1.63 -2.94
C LEU A 57 -6.05 0.85 -4.23
N ALA A 58 -4.82 0.89 -4.75
CA ALA A 58 -4.44 0.11 -5.92
C ALA A 58 -4.58 -1.41 -5.68
N ALA A 59 -4.20 -1.90 -4.50
CA ALA A 59 -4.34 -3.31 -4.15
C ALA A 59 -5.83 -3.72 -4.10
N GLY A 60 -6.67 -2.91 -3.46
CA GLY A 60 -8.12 -3.16 -3.40
C GLY A 60 -8.79 -3.13 -4.78
N LEU A 61 -8.46 -2.15 -5.63
CA LEU A 61 -9.03 -2.01 -6.98
C LEU A 61 -8.60 -3.12 -7.94
N SER A 62 -7.37 -3.63 -7.79
CA SER A 62 -6.87 -4.73 -8.63
C SER A 62 -7.24 -6.12 -8.11
N GLY A 63 -7.75 -6.22 -6.88
CA GLY A 63 -7.96 -7.50 -6.19
C GLY A 63 -6.65 -8.24 -5.91
N ALA A 64 -5.51 -7.54 -5.91
CA ALA A 64 -4.21 -8.14 -5.65
C ALA A 64 -4.12 -8.60 -4.18
N PRO A 65 -3.41 -9.69 -3.87
CA PRO A 65 -3.20 -10.11 -2.48
C PRO A 65 -2.32 -9.09 -1.73
N ALA A 66 -2.37 -9.10 -0.40
CA ALA A 66 -1.57 -8.19 0.43
C ALA A 66 -0.05 -8.32 0.18
N ASP A 67 0.43 -9.49 -0.23
CA ASP A 67 1.86 -9.66 -0.59
C ASP A 67 2.27 -8.82 -1.81
N ALA A 68 1.35 -8.59 -2.75
CA ALA A 68 1.60 -7.75 -3.91
C ALA A 68 1.81 -6.29 -3.51
N LEU A 69 1.09 -5.80 -2.50
CA LEU A 69 1.30 -4.48 -1.92
C LEU A 69 2.74 -4.30 -1.45
N THR A 70 3.24 -5.25 -0.67
CA THR A 70 4.61 -5.25 -0.16
C THR A 70 5.63 -5.34 -1.30
N ALA A 71 5.34 -6.13 -2.33
CA ALA A 71 6.19 -6.24 -3.52
C ALA A 71 6.31 -4.90 -4.28
N TRP A 72 5.19 -4.20 -4.49
CA TRP A 72 5.18 -2.88 -5.13
C TRP A 72 5.89 -1.81 -4.31
N ILE A 73 5.76 -1.83 -2.99
CA ILE A 73 6.48 -0.90 -2.10
C ILE A 73 8.00 -1.14 -2.16
N LYS A 74 8.43 -2.41 -2.18
CA LYS A 74 9.85 -2.79 -2.27
C LYS A 74 10.47 -2.41 -3.61
N LYS A 75 9.67 -2.34 -4.68
CA LYS A 75 10.09 -2.02 -6.05
C LYS A 75 9.46 -0.68 -6.50
N PRO A 76 9.99 0.46 -6.05
CA PRO A 76 9.41 1.77 -6.36
C PRO A 76 9.45 2.18 -7.84
N ASN A 77 10.23 1.50 -8.68
CA ASN A 77 10.18 1.67 -10.15
C ASN A 77 9.05 0.83 -10.79
N ASP A 78 8.37 -0.01 -10.01
CA ASP A 78 7.21 -0.77 -10.45
C ASP A 78 5.99 0.16 -10.50
N GLU A 79 5.64 0.58 -11.71
CA GLU A 79 4.49 1.45 -11.94
C GLU A 79 3.15 0.71 -11.89
N THR A 80 3.10 -0.59 -11.57
CA THR A 80 1.86 -1.38 -11.58
C THR A 80 0.77 -0.72 -10.73
N ALA A 81 1.09 -0.32 -9.49
CA ALA A 81 0.13 0.35 -8.62
C ALA A 81 -0.36 1.68 -9.22
N LEU A 82 0.54 2.46 -9.83
CA LEU A 82 0.20 3.72 -10.48
C LEU A 82 -0.70 3.51 -11.70
N ARG A 83 -0.45 2.46 -12.48
CA ARG A 83 -1.28 2.07 -13.63
C ARG A 83 -2.69 1.70 -13.18
N VAL A 84 -2.83 0.87 -12.15
CA VAL A 84 -4.14 0.51 -11.58
C VAL A 84 -4.94 1.74 -11.18
N LEU A 85 -4.33 2.72 -10.52
CA LEU A 85 -5.01 3.97 -10.15
C LEU A 85 -5.44 4.79 -11.37
N ARG A 86 -4.62 4.83 -12.43
CA ARG A 86 -4.94 5.54 -13.68
C ARG A 86 -6.08 4.87 -14.43
N ASP A 87 -6.07 3.55 -14.52
CA ASP A 87 -7.11 2.77 -15.19
C ASP A 87 -8.47 2.88 -14.47
N ASN A 88 -8.45 3.18 -13.16
CA ASN A 88 -9.63 3.35 -12.32
C ASN A 88 -9.85 4.82 -11.91
N ALA A 89 -9.45 5.79 -12.73
CA ALA A 89 -9.41 7.21 -12.35
C ALA A 89 -10.75 7.76 -11.79
N ALA A 90 -11.89 7.22 -12.21
CA ALA A 90 -13.22 7.62 -11.70
C ALA A 90 -13.44 7.30 -10.21
N LEU A 91 -12.72 6.32 -9.66
CA LEU A 91 -12.81 5.87 -8.27
C LEU A 91 -11.70 6.46 -7.39
N VAL A 92 -10.70 7.10 -8.00
CA VAL A 92 -9.52 7.60 -7.30
C VAL A 92 -9.72 9.07 -6.95
N PRO A 93 -9.62 9.46 -5.67
CA PRO A 93 -9.75 10.86 -5.30
C PRO A 93 -8.69 11.75 -5.95
N ALA A 94 -9.08 12.99 -6.23
CA ALA A 94 -8.23 13.95 -6.93
C ALA A 94 -6.84 14.09 -6.29
N GLY A 95 -5.80 14.05 -7.13
CA GLY A 95 -4.40 14.23 -6.73
C GLY A 95 -3.72 13.00 -6.09
N TRP A 96 -4.43 11.90 -5.83
CA TRP A 96 -3.81 10.70 -5.26
C TRP A 96 -2.86 10.01 -6.24
N ALA A 97 -3.31 9.75 -7.47
CA ALA A 97 -2.44 9.18 -8.51
C ALA A 97 -1.23 10.09 -8.81
N SER A 98 -1.43 11.41 -8.82
CA SER A 98 -0.34 12.39 -8.99
C SER A 98 0.67 12.33 -7.85
N ARG A 99 0.22 12.09 -6.60
CA ARG A 99 1.09 11.94 -5.44
C ARG A 99 1.98 10.70 -5.55
N LEU A 100 1.41 9.57 -5.98
CA LEU A 100 2.17 8.35 -6.21
C LEU A 100 3.16 8.51 -7.37
N ALA A 101 2.74 9.14 -8.47
CA ALA A 101 3.61 9.44 -9.60
C ALA A 101 4.80 10.32 -9.21
N LYS A 102 4.56 11.34 -8.37
CA LYS A 102 5.64 12.18 -7.83
C LYS A 102 6.62 11.36 -6.98
N TYR A 103 6.11 10.49 -6.10
CA TYR A 103 6.96 9.60 -5.29
C TYR A 103 7.82 8.67 -6.17
N HIS A 104 7.27 8.10 -7.23
CA HIS A 104 8.02 7.28 -8.19
C HIS A 104 9.11 8.10 -8.92
N ALA A 105 8.78 9.31 -9.37
CA ALA A 105 9.74 10.20 -10.03
C ALA A 105 10.88 10.64 -9.09
N ASP A 106 10.55 11.01 -7.85
CA ASP A 106 11.52 11.38 -6.81
C ASP A 106 12.43 10.19 -6.44
N TYR A 107 11.92 8.96 -6.53
CA TYR A 107 12.72 7.73 -6.32
C TYR A 107 13.64 7.44 -7.51
N ALA A 108 13.15 7.57 -8.75
CA ALA A 108 13.92 7.30 -9.97
C ALA A 108 15.09 8.29 -10.18
N GLY A 109 14.97 9.52 -9.68
CA GLY A 109 15.99 10.56 -9.75
C GLY A 109 17.16 10.42 -8.77
N LEU A 110 17.19 9.37 -7.93
CA LEU A 110 18.24 9.00 -6.95
C LEU A 110 19.22 10.11 -6.53
N ALA A 111 18.77 11.01 -5.66
CA ALA A 111 19.64 11.83 -4.80
C ALA A 111 19.01 12.19 -3.43
N SER A 112 17.76 11.80 -3.16
CA SER A 112 17.10 12.13 -1.89
C SER A 112 16.92 10.90 -1.00
N GLU A 113 17.25 11.05 0.28
CA GLU A 113 17.03 10.00 1.31
C GLU A 113 15.54 9.82 1.61
N THR A 114 14.72 10.83 1.30
CA THR A 114 13.31 10.91 1.68
C THR A 114 12.45 9.77 1.13
N PRO A 115 12.50 9.37 -0.16
CA PRO A 115 11.73 8.24 -0.68
C PRO A 115 12.15 6.90 -0.05
N ALA A 116 13.44 6.71 0.25
CA ALA A 116 13.93 5.51 0.92
C ALA A 116 13.40 5.42 2.36
N VAL A 117 13.37 6.55 3.08
CA VAL A 117 12.76 6.65 4.42
C VAL A 117 11.26 6.37 4.35
N ILE A 118 10.52 6.99 3.43
CA ILE A 118 9.08 6.74 3.24
C ILE A 118 8.83 5.25 2.98
N ARG A 119 9.59 4.63 2.08
CA ARG A 119 9.50 3.18 1.82
C ARG A 119 9.71 2.37 3.10
N GLN A 120 10.79 2.64 3.82
CA GLN A 120 11.12 1.89 5.02
C GLN A 120 10.04 2.07 6.09
N SER A 121 9.52 3.29 6.27
CA SER A 121 8.42 3.58 7.18
C SER A 121 7.15 2.81 6.83
N MET A 122 6.79 2.70 5.55
CA MET A 122 5.66 1.86 5.12
C MET A 122 5.87 0.39 5.49
N LEU A 123 7.05 -0.16 5.19
CA LEU A 123 7.35 -1.57 5.44
C LEU A 123 7.35 -1.90 6.95
N VAL A 124 7.92 -1.01 7.78
CA VAL A 124 7.93 -1.18 9.24
C VAL A 124 6.52 -1.09 9.81
N GLY A 125 5.72 -0.11 9.36
CA GLY A 125 4.34 0.05 9.81
C GLY A 125 3.49 -1.17 9.47
N LEU A 126 3.60 -1.68 8.24
CA LEU A 126 2.86 -2.86 7.80
C LEU A 126 3.24 -4.11 8.62
N ALA A 127 4.53 -4.31 8.88
CA ALA A 127 5.02 -5.45 9.66
C ALA A 127 4.62 -5.41 11.15
N SER A 128 4.29 -4.23 11.69
CA SER A 128 3.88 -4.08 13.09
C SER A 128 2.38 -4.35 13.30
N ARG A 129 1.63 -4.59 12.22
CA ARG A 129 0.16 -4.77 12.20
C ARG A 129 -0.27 -6.13 11.63
N SER A 130 0.69 -6.92 11.12
CA SER A 130 0.57 -8.34 10.74
C SER A 130 0.86 -9.23 11.94
#